data_AF-A0A3B9HRM9-F1
#
_entry.id   AF-A0A3B9HRM9-F1
#
_cell.length_a   1.000
_cell.length_b   1.000
_cell.length_c   1.000
_cell.angle_alpha   90.00
_cell.angle_beta   90.00
_cell.angle_gamma   90.00
#
_symmetry.space_group_name_H-M   'P 1'
#
loop_
_entity.id
_entity.type
_entity.pdbx_description
1 polymer ?
#
loop_
_entity_poly.entity_id
_entity_poly.type
_entity_poly.pdbx_seq_one_letter_code
_entity_poly.pdbx_strand_id
1 'polypeptide(L)'
;MGLRPQNAAIQQNGNLQRQELMQTPVKSLFLVLNPSSRSFAGQKKWPRIFELLDQSGIHYEHALTEKAGDGTILAEAAAKQGFDAVIAVGGDGTINEVISGVVPVLEQNPDSACRFGVIYTGTSPDFCSFHGLSLNPDVIVNRILAGHTRHVDLCRIVHRCEDSEQMVSRYFSCSANFGMGAA
;
A
#
# COMPACT_ATOMS: atom_id res chain seq x y z
N MET A 1 11.17 -38.86 24.46
CA MET A 1 10.17 -37.93 25.03
C MET A 1 9.97 -36.82 24.01
N GLY A 2 8.99 -36.99 23.11
CA GLY A 2 8.81 -36.13 21.94
C GLY A 2 8.12 -34.82 22.31
N LEU A 3 8.82 -33.71 22.08
CA LEU A 3 8.25 -32.37 22.17
C LEU A 3 7.20 -32.21 21.06
N ARG A 4 5.91 -32.16 21.44
CA ARG A 4 4.82 -31.80 20.54
C ARG A 4 4.95 -30.32 20.13
N PRO A 5 4.54 -29.94 18.91
CA PRO A 5 4.73 -28.61 18.37
C PRO A 5 3.74 -27.61 19.02
N GLN A 6 4.24 -26.76 19.91
CA GLN A 6 3.48 -25.60 20.40
C GLN A 6 3.34 -24.49 19.33
N ASN A 7 4.11 -24.55 18.24
CA ASN A 7 4.14 -23.52 17.19
C ASN A 7 2.93 -23.53 16.24
N ALA A 8 2.24 -24.66 16.07
CA ALA A 8 1.11 -24.75 15.12
C ALA A 8 -0.14 -24.01 15.63
N ALA A 9 -0.41 -24.06 16.95
CA ALA A 9 -1.57 -23.41 17.54
C ALA A 9 -1.45 -21.87 17.57
N ILE A 10 -0.24 -21.34 17.75
CA ILE A 10 0.04 -19.89 17.72
C ILE A 10 -0.12 -19.35 16.29
N GLN A 11 0.37 -20.07 15.28
CA GLN A 11 0.18 -19.70 13.87
C GLN A 11 -1.30 -19.81 13.43
N GLN A 12 -2.05 -20.79 13.94
CA GLN A 12 -3.48 -20.92 13.66
C GLN A 12 -4.29 -19.78 14.29
N ASN A 13 -4.01 -19.39 15.53
CA ASN A 13 -4.68 -18.25 16.18
C ASN A 13 -4.34 -16.91 15.51
N GLY A 14 -3.08 -16.69 15.11
CA GLY A 14 -2.68 -15.49 14.37
C GLY A 14 -3.32 -15.39 12.98
N ASN A 15 -3.58 -16.52 12.31
CA ASN A 15 -4.30 -16.55 11.03
C ASN A 15 -5.80 -16.26 11.17
N LEU A 16 -6.44 -16.75 12.24
CA LEU A 16 -7.86 -16.47 12.54
C LEU A 16 -8.09 -14.99 12.88
N GLN A 17 -7.26 -14.40 13.74
CA GLN A 17 -7.32 -12.96 14.05
C GLN A 17 -7.04 -12.09 12.82
N ARG A 18 -6.10 -12.50 11.94
CA ARG A 18 -5.90 -11.82 10.66
C ARG A 18 -7.12 -11.93 9.74
N GLN A 19 -7.78 -13.08 9.65
CA GLN A 19 -8.99 -13.24 8.84
C GLN A 19 -10.15 -12.36 9.34
N GLU A 20 -10.31 -12.20 10.65
CA GLU A 20 -11.31 -11.28 11.22
C GLU A 20 -10.97 -9.80 10.93
N LEU A 21 -9.67 -9.45 10.93
CA LEU A 21 -9.19 -8.13 10.49
C LEU A 21 -9.46 -7.86 9.01
N MET A 22 -9.63 -8.88 8.15
CA MET A 22 -9.84 -8.68 6.72
C MET A 22 -11.25 -8.19 6.34
N GLN A 23 -12.19 -8.19 7.28
CA GLN A 23 -13.58 -7.76 7.07
C GLN A 23 -14.04 -6.67 8.04
N THR A 24 -13.11 -6.07 8.79
CA THR A 24 -13.42 -4.98 9.70
C THR A 24 -13.37 -3.64 8.97
N PRO A 25 -14.37 -2.76 9.16
CA PRO A 25 -14.33 -1.40 8.62
C PRO A 25 -13.06 -0.67 9.08
N VAL A 26 -12.51 0.14 8.18
CA VAL A 26 -11.32 0.95 8.46
C VAL A 26 -11.71 2.17 9.29
N LYS A 27 -11.01 2.45 10.38
CA LYS A 27 -11.32 3.59 11.26
C LYS A 27 -10.44 4.81 10.97
N SER A 28 -9.22 4.58 10.48
CA SER A 28 -8.25 5.63 10.17
C SER A 28 -7.49 5.38 8.87
N LEU A 29 -7.31 6.41 8.06
CA LEU A 29 -6.56 6.36 6.80
C LEU A 29 -5.40 7.36 6.78
N PHE A 30 -4.29 6.99 6.17
CA PHE A 30 -3.26 7.94 5.76
C PHE A 30 -3.09 7.92 4.24
N LEU A 31 -3.31 9.06 3.58
CA LEU A 31 -3.20 9.18 2.13
C LEU A 31 -1.82 9.73 1.75
N VAL A 32 -1.07 8.96 0.96
CA VAL A 32 0.16 9.42 0.31
C VAL A 32 -0.18 9.92 -1.09
N LEU A 33 -0.20 11.24 -1.26
CA LEU A 33 -0.64 11.93 -2.45
C LEU A 33 0.54 12.31 -3.34
N ASN A 34 0.56 11.85 -4.59
CA ASN A 34 1.54 12.32 -5.57
C ASN A 34 0.93 13.40 -6.48
N PRO A 35 1.21 14.71 -6.22
CA PRO A 35 0.66 15.82 -7.01
C PRO A 35 1.12 15.78 -8.47
N SER A 36 2.30 15.26 -8.76
CA SER A 36 2.88 15.24 -10.10
C SER A 36 2.34 14.09 -10.98
N SER A 37 1.47 13.23 -10.45
CA SER A 37 0.84 12.14 -11.20
C SER A 37 0.14 12.64 -12.47
N ARG A 38 0.44 11.99 -13.60
CA ARG A 38 -0.09 12.31 -14.94
C ARG A 38 0.09 13.79 -15.31
N SER A 39 1.29 14.33 -15.09
CA SER A 39 1.58 15.75 -15.33
C SER A 39 0.57 16.66 -14.63
N PHE A 40 0.35 16.42 -13.33
CA PHE A 40 -0.61 17.10 -12.47
C PHE A 40 -2.10 16.82 -12.76
N ALA A 41 -2.44 16.18 -13.89
CA ALA A 41 -3.83 15.89 -14.23
C ALA A 41 -4.50 14.89 -13.28
N GLY A 42 -3.72 14.10 -12.54
CA GLY A 42 -4.23 13.18 -11.52
C GLY A 42 -4.99 13.89 -10.39
N GLN A 43 -4.63 15.14 -10.10
CA GLN A 43 -5.28 15.96 -9.06
C GLN A 43 -6.75 16.27 -9.35
N LYS A 44 -7.19 16.17 -10.61
CA LYS A 44 -8.60 16.37 -10.99
C LYS A 44 -9.55 15.39 -10.30
N LYS A 45 -9.04 14.23 -9.84
CA LYS A 45 -9.82 13.25 -9.09
C LYS A 45 -9.90 13.56 -7.58
N TRP A 46 -9.01 14.39 -7.06
CA TRP A 46 -8.88 14.63 -5.61
C TRP A 46 -10.13 15.23 -4.98
N PRO A 47 -10.82 16.23 -5.59
CA PRO A 47 -12.04 16.77 -5.00
C PRO A 47 -13.09 15.69 -4.73
N ARG A 48 -13.30 14.75 -5.67
CA ARG A 48 -14.24 13.64 -5.47
C ARG A 48 -13.75 12.65 -4.40
N ILE A 49 -12.44 12.39 -4.32
CA ILE A 49 -11.87 11.51 -3.30
C ILE A 49 -12.12 12.09 -1.90
N PHE A 50 -11.77 13.36 -1.69
CA PHE A 50 -11.96 14.01 -0.39
C PHE A 50 -13.44 14.17 -0.03
N GLU A 51 -14.30 14.51 -1.00
CA GLU A 51 -15.74 14.56 -0.78
C GLU A 51 -16.29 13.21 -0.25
N LEU A 52 -15.88 12.09 -0.84
CA LEU A 52 -16.30 10.76 -0.41
C LEU A 52 -15.78 10.41 1.00
N LEU A 53 -14.53 10.80 1.32
CA LEU A 53 -13.94 10.59 2.64
C LEU A 53 -14.65 11.44 3.71
N ASP A 54 -14.90 12.72 3.42
CA ASP A 54 -15.61 13.64 4.32
C ASP A 54 -17.03 13.15 4.60
N GLN A 55 -17.75 12.69 3.56
CA GLN A 55 -19.10 12.12 3.69
C GLN A 55 -19.13 10.84 4.53
N SER A 56 -18.04 10.08 4.56
CA SER A 56 -17.96 8.83 5.33
C SER A 56 -17.75 9.06 6.84
N GLY A 57 -17.25 10.23 7.23
CA GLY A 57 -16.88 10.53 8.62
C GLY A 57 -15.67 9.74 9.14
N ILE A 58 -14.91 9.07 8.26
CA ILE A 58 -13.67 8.37 8.64
C ILE A 58 -12.60 9.36 9.09
N HIS A 59 -11.77 8.98 10.07
CA HIS A 59 -10.58 9.76 10.36
C HIS A 59 -9.57 9.58 9.22
N TYR A 60 -9.08 10.66 8.63
CA TYR A 60 -8.00 10.55 7.66
C TYR A 60 -7.00 11.71 7.77
N GLU A 61 -5.74 11.39 7.49
CA GLU A 61 -4.67 12.34 7.29
C GLU A 61 -4.07 12.15 5.91
N HIS A 62 -3.33 13.14 5.41
CA HIS A 62 -2.66 13.04 4.13
C HIS A 62 -1.35 13.83 4.07
N ALA A 63 -0.44 13.39 3.21
CA ALA A 63 0.78 14.12 2.91
C ALA A 63 1.08 14.08 1.41
N LEU A 64 1.72 15.14 0.91
CA LEU A 64 2.15 15.25 -0.48
C LEU A 64 3.59 14.76 -0.61
N THR A 65 3.87 14.01 -1.67
CA THR A 65 5.25 13.71 -2.08
C THR A 65 5.83 14.90 -2.85
N GLU A 66 7.08 15.25 -2.60
CA GLU A 66 7.80 16.31 -3.32
C GLU A 66 8.80 15.72 -4.32
N LYS A 67 9.40 14.58 -3.97
CA LYS A 67 10.39 13.87 -4.78
C LYS A 67 10.26 12.35 -4.65
N ALA A 68 10.97 11.65 -5.52
CA ALA A 68 11.07 10.19 -5.47
C ALA A 68 11.60 9.72 -4.10
N GLY A 69 10.96 8.69 -3.56
CA GLY A 69 11.26 8.12 -2.24
C GLY A 69 10.42 8.67 -1.09
N ASP A 70 9.81 9.86 -1.23
CA ASP A 70 8.99 10.45 -0.17
C ASP A 70 7.80 9.56 0.18
N GLY A 71 7.19 8.90 -0.82
CA GLY A 71 6.07 8.01 -0.57
C GLY A 71 6.43 6.81 0.32
N THR A 72 7.69 6.37 0.27
CA THR A 72 8.21 5.30 1.14
C THR A 72 8.31 5.80 2.58
N ILE A 73 8.90 6.98 2.78
CA ILE A 73 9.12 7.59 4.09
C ILE A 73 7.78 7.90 4.77
N LEU A 74 6.85 8.52 4.03
CA LEU A 74 5.52 8.87 4.53
C LEU A 74 4.73 7.61 4.90
N ALA A 75 4.76 6.59 4.05
CA ALA A 75 4.04 5.34 4.29
C ALA A 75 4.59 4.56 5.49
N GLU A 76 5.91 4.50 5.65
CA GLU A 76 6.55 3.89 6.81
C GLU A 76 6.16 4.61 8.10
N ALA A 77 6.19 5.94 8.10
CA ALA A 77 5.80 6.75 9.26
C ALA A 77 4.32 6.52 9.64
N ALA A 78 3.41 6.54 8.66
CA ALA A 78 1.99 6.31 8.88
C ALA A 78 1.71 4.89 9.41
N ALA A 79 2.36 3.87 8.83
CA ALA A 79 2.21 2.50 9.31
C ALA A 79 2.69 2.34 10.76
N LYS A 80 3.81 2.99 11.14
CA LYS A 80 4.32 3.00 12.52
C LYS A 80 3.44 3.77 13.50
N GLN A 81 2.74 4.80 13.03
CA GLN A 81 1.76 5.55 13.82
C GLN A 81 0.47 4.76 14.10
N GLY A 82 0.27 3.63 13.41
CA GLY A 82 -0.86 2.74 13.66
C GLY A 82 -2.14 3.12 12.93
N PHE A 83 -2.04 3.80 11.77
CA PHE A 83 -3.19 3.94 10.88
C PHE A 83 -3.71 2.58 10.43
N ASP A 84 -5.03 2.41 10.38
CA ASP A 84 -5.65 1.15 9.96
C ASP A 84 -5.40 0.85 8.46
N ALA A 85 -5.19 1.89 7.65
CA ALA A 85 -4.70 1.72 6.29
C ALA A 85 -3.86 2.91 5.78
N VAL A 86 -2.84 2.59 4.99
CA VAL A 86 -2.05 3.55 4.21
C VAL A 86 -2.42 3.45 2.74
N ILE A 87 -2.84 4.56 2.15
CA ILE A 87 -3.45 4.63 0.82
C ILE A 87 -2.53 5.37 -0.15
N ALA A 88 -2.08 4.69 -1.20
CA ALA A 88 -1.37 5.32 -2.30
C ALA A 88 -2.37 6.05 -3.23
N VAL A 89 -2.21 7.36 -3.41
CA VAL A 89 -2.99 8.15 -4.36
C VAL A 89 -2.08 8.67 -5.46
N GLY A 90 -1.91 7.87 -6.51
CA GLY A 90 -0.90 8.11 -7.55
C GLY A 90 -0.95 7.10 -8.70
N GLY A 91 0.15 7.03 -9.44
CA GLY A 91 0.42 5.96 -10.42
C GLY A 91 1.21 4.79 -9.80
N ASP A 92 1.68 3.87 -10.65
CA ASP A 92 2.41 2.67 -10.21
C ASP A 92 3.69 2.97 -9.43
N GLY A 93 4.40 4.06 -9.75
CA GLY A 93 5.57 4.50 -8.99
C GLY A 93 5.22 4.84 -7.53
N THR A 94 4.15 5.61 -7.31
CA THR A 94 3.65 5.94 -5.96
C THR A 94 3.17 4.69 -5.23
N ILE A 95 2.48 3.79 -5.93
CA ILE A 95 2.06 2.49 -5.36
C ILE A 95 3.27 1.71 -4.84
N ASN A 96 4.33 1.58 -5.65
CA ASN A 96 5.54 0.86 -5.26
C ASN A 96 6.28 1.52 -4.10
N GLU A 97 6.34 2.85 -4.05
CA GLU A 97 6.93 3.56 -2.91
C GLU A 97 6.16 3.29 -1.61
N VAL A 98 4.82 3.39 -1.64
CA VAL A 98 4.00 3.13 -0.45
C VAL A 98 4.13 1.68 0.00
N ILE A 99 4.10 0.71 -0.92
CA ILE A 99 4.36 -0.71 -0.59
C ILE A 99 5.73 -0.85 0.09
N SER A 100 6.76 -0.19 -0.44
CA SER A 100 8.12 -0.26 0.10
C SER A 100 8.25 0.31 1.52
N GLY A 101 7.37 1.24 1.91
CA GLY A 101 7.32 1.79 3.27
C GLY A 101 6.50 0.94 4.23
N VAL A 102 5.37 0.38 3.78
CA VAL A 102 4.46 -0.40 4.62
C VAL A 102 5.00 -1.80 4.93
N VAL A 103 5.53 -2.52 3.92
CA VAL A 103 5.91 -3.93 4.07
C VAL A 103 6.91 -4.17 5.20
N PRO A 104 8.02 -3.42 5.32
CA PRO A 104 8.99 -3.64 6.41
C PRO A 104 8.37 -3.46 7.80
N VAL A 105 7.42 -2.54 7.95
CA VAL A 105 6.72 -2.31 9.23
C VAL A 105 5.83 -3.51 9.58
N LEU A 106 5.11 -4.06 8.60
CA LEU A 106 4.27 -5.24 8.79
C LEU A 106 5.08 -6.52 9.04
N GLU A 107 6.26 -6.65 8.43
CA GLU A 107 7.20 -7.75 8.70
C GLU A 107 7.72 -7.69 10.15
N GLN A 108 8.01 -6.49 10.66
CA GLN A 108 8.50 -6.27 12.02
C GLN A 108 7.39 -6.31 13.08
N ASN A 109 6.14 -6.02 12.69
CA ASN A 109 4.96 -6.05 13.55
C ASN A 109 3.84 -6.87 12.90
N PRO A 110 3.89 -8.22 13.00
CA PRO A 110 2.87 -9.09 12.40
C PRO A 110 1.46 -8.87 12.93
N ASP A 111 1.31 -8.34 14.15
CA ASP A 111 0.02 -8.08 14.77
C ASP A 111 -0.57 -6.71 14.35
N SER A 112 0.17 -5.94 13.54
CA SER A 112 -0.33 -4.68 12.98
C SER A 112 -1.57 -4.92 12.12
N ALA A 113 -2.63 -4.18 12.43
CA ALA A 113 -3.85 -4.15 11.63
C ALA A 113 -3.73 -3.27 10.37
N CYS A 114 -2.58 -2.61 10.16
CA CYS A 114 -2.37 -1.69 9.05
C CYS A 114 -2.48 -2.40 7.70
N ARG A 115 -3.35 -1.89 6.84
CA ARG A 115 -3.61 -2.41 5.49
C ARG A 115 -3.04 -1.46 4.43
N PHE A 116 -2.85 -1.96 3.21
CA PHE A 116 -2.46 -1.16 2.07
C PHE A 116 -3.65 -0.95 1.12
N GLY A 117 -3.82 0.26 0.60
CA GLY A 117 -4.85 0.58 -0.38
C GLY A 117 -4.34 1.47 -1.52
N VAL A 118 -5.12 1.52 -2.61
CA VAL A 118 -4.76 2.24 -3.84
C VAL A 118 -5.94 3.05 -4.33
N ILE A 119 -5.70 4.32 -4.66
CA ILE A 119 -6.59 5.16 -5.44
C ILE A 119 -5.81 5.66 -6.67
N TYR A 120 -6.09 5.08 -7.82
CA TYR A 120 -5.26 5.31 -9.01
C TYR A 120 -5.55 6.64 -9.71
N THR A 121 -4.51 7.46 -9.86
CA THR A 121 -4.53 8.77 -10.53
C THR A 121 -3.47 8.92 -11.63
N GLY A 122 -2.73 7.84 -11.95
CA GLY A 122 -1.67 7.83 -12.98
C GLY A 122 -2.15 7.68 -14.43
N THR A 123 -1.21 7.30 -15.30
CA THR A 123 -1.42 7.13 -16.76
C THR A 123 -1.63 5.67 -17.16
N SER A 124 -0.71 4.77 -16.79
CA SER A 124 -0.73 3.34 -17.14
C SER A 124 -1.06 2.50 -15.91
N PRO A 125 -2.29 2.00 -15.75
CA PRO A 125 -2.77 1.38 -14.51
C PRO A 125 -2.38 -0.10 -14.41
N ASP A 126 -1.10 -0.44 -14.51
CA ASP A 126 -0.68 -1.84 -14.61
C ASP A 126 -0.99 -2.60 -13.31
N PHE A 127 -0.71 -1.97 -12.15
CA PHE A 127 -1.07 -2.54 -10.85
C PHE A 127 -2.56 -2.79 -10.71
N CYS A 128 -3.37 -1.80 -11.07
CA CYS A 128 -4.82 -1.91 -10.94
C CYS A 128 -5.39 -2.95 -11.90
N SER A 129 -4.88 -3.01 -13.13
CA SER A 129 -5.34 -3.97 -14.14
C SER A 129 -5.01 -5.39 -13.74
N PHE A 130 -3.78 -5.64 -13.28
CA PHE A 130 -3.35 -6.95 -12.79
C PHE A 130 -4.17 -7.42 -11.59
N HIS A 131 -4.52 -6.49 -10.68
CA HIS A 131 -5.26 -6.80 -9.45
C HIS A 131 -6.79 -6.65 -9.56
N GLY A 132 -7.33 -6.35 -10.75
CA GLY A 132 -8.76 -6.14 -10.96
C GLY A 132 -9.35 -4.99 -10.13
N LEU A 133 -8.57 -3.93 -9.89
CA LEU A 133 -9.00 -2.75 -9.13
C LEU A 133 -9.71 -1.74 -10.04
N SER A 134 -10.81 -1.18 -9.54
CA SER A 134 -11.54 -0.13 -10.24
C SER A 134 -10.75 1.18 -10.25
N LEU A 135 -10.76 1.88 -11.39
CA LEU A 135 -10.17 3.21 -11.54
C LEU A 135 -11.16 4.34 -11.19
N ASN A 136 -12.42 3.98 -10.90
CA ASN A 136 -13.47 4.89 -10.49
C ASN A 136 -13.32 5.21 -8.99
N PRO A 137 -13.07 6.48 -8.59
CA PRO A 137 -12.95 6.90 -7.20
C PRO A 137 -14.11 6.43 -6.32
N ASP A 138 -15.35 6.53 -6.80
CA ASP A 138 -16.54 6.13 -6.06
C ASP A 138 -16.50 4.65 -5.67
N VAL A 139 -16.10 3.78 -6.59
CA VAL A 139 -16.05 2.35 -6.34
C VAL A 139 -14.92 1.99 -5.38
N ILE A 140 -13.73 2.57 -5.60
CA ILE A 140 -12.53 2.16 -4.84
C ILE A 140 -12.54 2.75 -3.43
N VAL A 141 -12.98 3.99 -3.25
CA VAL A 141 -13.10 4.61 -1.92
C VAL A 141 -14.13 3.86 -1.08
N ASN A 142 -15.30 3.54 -1.64
CA ASN A 142 -16.30 2.75 -0.91
C ASN A 142 -15.79 1.35 -0.52
N ARG A 143 -14.98 0.69 -1.37
CA ARG A 143 -14.34 -0.58 -1.01
C ARG A 143 -13.33 -0.44 0.13
N ILE A 144 -12.53 0.63 0.12
CA ILE A 144 -11.56 0.93 1.18
C ILE A 144 -12.31 1.15 2.50
N LEU A 145 -13.35 1.99 2.50
CA LEU A 145 -14.15 2.30 3.69
C LEU A 145 -14.83 1.06 4.27
N ALA A 146 -15.36 0.19 3.40
CA ALA A 146 -15.97 -1.08 3.81
C ALA A 146 -14.96 -2.11 4.37
N GLY A 147 -13.65 -1.85 4.30
CA GLY A 147 -12.62 -2.78 4.76
C GLY A 147 -12.51 -4.04 3.90
N HIS A 148 -13.00 -4.02 2.65
CA HIS A 148 -12.93 -5.18 1.77
C HIS A 148 -11.50 -5.44 1.31
N THR A 149 -10.82 -6.37 1.98
CA THR A 149 -9.40 -6.65 1.75
C THR A 149 -9.14 -8.07 1.30
N ARG A 150 -7.99 -8.26 0.64
CA ARG A 150 -7.48 -9.58 0.23
C ARG A 150 -5.97 -9.60 0.37
N HIS A 151 -5.40 -10.78 0.53
CA HIS A 151 -3.96 -10.96 0.43
C HIS A 151 -3.50 -10.78 -1.01
N VAL A 152 -2.32 -10.18 -1.16
CA VAL A 152 -1.66 -9.96 -2.44
C VAL A 152 -0.22 -10.41 -2.29
N ASP A 153 0.25 -11.22 -3.22
CA ASP A 153 1.65 -11.62 -3.26
C ASP A 153 2.52 -10.46 -3.75
N LEU A 154 3.68 -10.31 -3.11
CA LEU A 154 4.69 -9.33 -3.46
C LEU A 154 6.02 -10.02 -3.70
N CYS A 155 6.72 -9.58 -4.74
CA CYS A 155 8.08 -9.97 -5.00
C CYS A 155 9.03 -8.92 -4.42
N ARG A 156 10.13 -9.38 -3.80
CA ARG A 156 11.22 -8.52 -3.32
C ARG A 156 12.48 -8.79 -4.14
N ILE A 157 13.00 -7.75 -4.78
CA ILE A 157 14.35 -7.76 -5.36
C ILE A 157 15.28 -7.04 -4.39
N VAL A 158 16.44 -7.65 -4.15
CA VAL A 158 17.54 -7.02 -3.41
C VAL A 158 18.71 -6.90 -4.39
N HIS A 159 19.20 -5.68 -4.56
CA HIS A 159 20.31 -5.38 -5.46
C HIS A 159 21.31 -4.45 -4.78
N ARG A 160 22.55 -4.47 -5.25
CA ARG A 160 23.61 -3.56 -4.82
C ARG A 160 23.57 -2.31 -5.70
N CYS A 161 23.68 -1.13 -5.11
CA CYS A 161 23.90 0.10 -5.88
C CYS A 161 25.32 0.12 -6.44
N GLU A 162 25.51 0.60 -7.67
CA GLU A 162 26.82 0.63 -8.32
C GLU A 162 27.86 1.45 -7.53
N ASP A 163 27.40 2.55 -6.90
CA ASP A 163 28.23 3.47 -6.12
C ASP A 163 28.25 3.20 -4.60
N SER A 164 27.70 2.06 -4.14
CA SER A 164 27.60 1.76 -2.70
C SER A 164 27.54 0.26 -2.41
N GLU A 165 28.26 -0.19 -1.39
CA GLU A 165 28.11 -1.54 -0.83
C GLU A 165 26.73 -1.75 -0.15
N GLN A 166 25.88 -0.72 -0.09
CA GLN A 166 24.55 -0.81 0.44
C GLN A 166 23.64 -1.66 -0.46
N MET A 167 23.04 -2.67 0.15
CA MET A 167 21.96 -3.45 -0.47
C MET A 167 20.67 -2.65 -0.38
N VAL A 168 19.97 -2.54 -1.51
CA VAL A 168 18.71 -1.83 -1.63
C VAL A 168 17.62 -2.82 -2.02
N SER A 169 16.54 -2.83 -1.23
CA SER A 169 15.35 -3.62 -1.48
C SER A 169 14.32 -2.83 -2.30
N ARG A 170 13.69 -3.51 -3.26
CA ARG A 170 12.56 -3.01 -4.04
C ARG A 170 11.47 -4.07 -4.05
N TYR A 171 10.23 -3.60 -3.96
CA TYR A 171 9.04 -4.45 -4.02
C TYR A 171 8.28 -4.19 -5.30
N PHE A 172 7.70 -5.24 -5.87
CA PHE A 172 6.82 -5.14 -7.03
C PHE A 172 5.77 -6.25 -6.97
N SER A 173 4.63 -6.01 -7.60
CA SER A 173 3.52 -6.97 -7.66
C SER A 173 3.14 -7.39 -9.08
N CYS A 174 3.63 -6.68 -10.10
CA CYS A 174 3.23 -6.93 -11.50
C CYS A 174 4.40 -7.43 -12.34
N SER A 175 5.44 -6.60 -12.52
CA SER A 175 6.57 -6.94 -13.38
C SER A 175 7.87 -6.36 -12.86
N ALA A 176 8.97 -7.03 -13.20
CA ALA A 176 10.33 -6.53 -13.11
C ALA A 176 11.03 -6.86 -14.42
N ASN A 177 11.70 -5.88 -15.01
CA ASN A 177 12.42 -6.04 -16.26
C ASN A 177 13.93 -5.95 -16.00
N PHE A 178 14.70 -6.88 -16.57
CA PHE A 178 16.16 -6.90 -16.52
C PHE A 178 16.72 -6.82 -17.94
N GLY A 179 17.75 -6.01 -18.14
CA GLY A 179 18.37 -5.75 -19.44
C GLY A 179 18.10 -4.35 -19.97
N MET A 180 18.29 -4.12 -21.27
CA MET A 180 17.89 -2.89 -21.93
C MET A 180 16.38 -2.93 -22.18
N GLY A 181 15.59 -2.26 -21.35
CA GLY A 181 14.18 -2.03 -21.65
C GLY A 181 14.04 -1.31 -22.99
N ALA A 182 13.00 -1.60 -23.76
CA ALA A 182 12.74 -0.88 -25.00
C ALA A 182 12.65 0.63 -24.69
N ALA A 183 13.46 1.42 -25.41
CA ALA A 183 13.49 2.88 -25.32
C ALA A 183 12.18 3.52 -25.81
#